data_AF-A0A7Z9QKX7-F1
#
_entry.id   AF-A0A7Z9QKX7-F1
#
_cell.length_a   1.000
_cell.length_b   1.000
_cell.length_c   1.000
_cell.angle_alpha   90.00
_cell.angle_beta   90.00
_cell.angle_gamma   90.00
#
_symmetry.space_group_name_H-M   'P 1'
#
loop_
_entity.id
_entity.type
_entity.pdbx_description
1 polymer ?
#
loop_
_entity_poly.entity_id
_entity_poly.type
_entity_poly.pdbx_seq_one_letter_code
_entity_poly.pdbx_strand_id
1 'polypeptide(L)'
;MSIIQVSPGEIATVGKDPKATVKANIPRFMPIGAAGMNYQARIDGIDMAAILRSLSSNATWLFWTLVQLSCRFNNQAELTSKTLTKYEKHKVTKGYKELLAKDLVKRYKREHYIINPKALLPEFDNFEDIWKIWNALTPATLKKPPNHLFRSPSNLVGLA
;
A
#
# COMPACT_ATOMS: atom_id res chain seq x y z
N MET A 1 32.40 -37.09 -45.18
CA MET A 1 30.92 -37.19 -45.25
C MET A 1 30.48 -38.00 -44.05
N SER A 2 29.92 -37.38 -43.01
CA SER A 2 29.47 -38.08 -41.81
C SER A 2 27.95 -38.00 -41.75
N ILE A 3 27.31 -39.17 -41.81
CA ILE A 3 25.85 -39.34 -41.76
C ILE A 3 25.47 -39.47 -40.28
N ILE A 4 24.66 -38.55 -39.77
CA ILE A 4 24.08 -38.64 -38.43
C ILE A 4 22.80 -39.49 -38.55
N GLN A 5 22.77 -40.64 -37.88
CA GLN A 5 21.53 -41.40 -37.68
C GLN A 5 20.71 -40.74 -36.58
N VAL A 6 19.43 -40.48 -36.85
CA VAL A 6 18.44 -40.04 -35.86
C VAL A 6 17.38 -41.14 -35.76
N SER A 7 17.14 -41.64 -34.56
CA SER A 7 16.15 -42.69 -34.28
C SER A 7 14.71 -42.18 -34.46
N PRO A 8 13.78 -42.97 -35.01
CA PRO A 8 12.37 -42.58 -35.14
C PRO A 8 11.65 -42.78 -33.81
N GLY A 9 11.16 -41.70 -33.19
CA GLY A 9 10.25 -41.80 -32.04
C GLY A 9 10.28 -40.66 -31.03
N GLU A 10 11.18 -39.67 -31.15
CA GLU A 10 11.30 -38.60 -30.16
C GLU A 10 10.38 -37.42 -30.49
N ILE A 11 9.26 -37.32 -29.76
CA ILE A 11 8.35 -36.19 -29.83
C ILE A 11 9.03 -35.03 -29.12
N ALA A 12 9.55 -34.06 -29.87
CA ALA A 12 10.10 -32.84 -29.30
C ALA A 12 9.00 -32.08 -28.54
N THR A 13 9.01 -32.16 -27.22
CA THR A 13 8.24 -31.25 -26.38
C THR A 13 8.88 -29.87 -26.49
N VAL A 14 8.23 -28.97 -27.25
CA VAL A 14 8.55 -27.54 -27.27
C VAL A 14 8.34 -27.00 -25.86
N GLY A 15 9.43 -26.92 -25.09
CA GLY A 15 9.45 -26.19 -23.84
C GLY A 15 9.02 -24.76 -24.11
N LYS A 16 7.86 -24.35 -23.57
CA LYS A 16 7.55 -22.94 -23.41
C LYS A 16 8.53 -22.39 -22.38
N ASP A 17 9.65 -21.86 -22.87
CA ASP A 17 10.51 -21.04 -22.03
C ASP A 17 9.64 -19.93 -21.40
N PRO A 18 9.65 -19.76 -20.07
CA PRO A 18 8.95 -18.66 -19.44
C PRO A 18 9.54 -17.39 -20.02
N LYS A 19 8.72 -16.61 -20.75
CA LYS A 19 9.10 -15.29 -21.24
C LYS A 19 9.61 -14.49 -20.05
N ALA A 20 10.93 -14.40 -19.90
CA ALA A 20 11.56 -13.54 -18.92
C ALA A 20 11.11 -12.13 -19.27
N THR A 21 10.12 -11.62 -18.53
CA THR A 21 9.71 -10.23 -18.65
C THR A 21 10.89 -9.41 -18.18
N VAL A 22 11.64 -8.88 -19.15
CA VAL A 22 12.64 -7.84 -18.90
C VAL A 22 11.90 -6.75 -18.14
N LYS A 23 12.19 -6.60 -16.84
CA LYS A 23 11.67 -5.48 -16.07
C LYS A 23 12.22 -4.24 -16.74
N ALA A 24 11.38 -3.55 -17.50
CA ALA A 24 11.74 -2.29 -18.10
C ALA A 24 12.30 -1.40 -16.99
N ASN A 25 13.41 -0.71 -17.26
CA ASN A 25 14.06 0.20 -16.31
C ASN A 25 13.19 1.47 -16.17
N ILE A 26 12.03 1.29 -15.56
CA ILE A 26 11.02 2.30 -15.35
C ILE A 26 11.29 2.94 -13.99
N PRO A 27 11.23 4.28 -13.87
CA PRO A 27 11.28 4.94 -12.59
C PRO A 27 10.23 4.38 -11.62
N ARG A 28 10.53 4.41 -10.32
CA ARG A 28 9.57 3.96 -9.31
C ARG A 28 8.39 4.94 -9.25
N PHE A 29 7.26 4.56 -9.86
CA PHE A 29 6.01 5.29 -9.73
C PHE A 29 5.31 4.98 -8.42
N MET A 30 4.52 5.94 -7.94
CA MET A 30 3.61 5.75 -6.81
C MET A 30 2.25 5.29 -7.36
N PRO A 31 1.86 4.02 -7.15
CA PRO A 31 0.56 3.52 -7.58
C PRO A 31 -0.57 4.08 -6.70
N ILE A 32 -1.43 4.90 -7.29
CA ILE A 32 -2.69 5.33 -6.67
C ILE A 32 -3.86 4.50 -7.18
N GLY A 33 -4.90 4.37 -6.38
CA GLY A 33 -6.11 3.64 -6.73
C GLY A 33 -6.72 4.11 -8.04
N ALA A 34 -7.14 3.17 -8.88
CA ALA A 34 -7.94 3.41 -10.06
C ALA A 34 -9.33 2.78 -9.90
N ALA A 35 -10.33 3.37 -10.54
CA ALA A 35 -11.66 2.78 -10.61
C ALA A 35 -11.63 1.42 -11.33
N GLY A 36 -12.55 0.54 -10.97
CA GLY A 36 -12.70 -0.80 -11.57
C GLY A 36 -12.41 -1.92 -10.58
N MET A 37 -12.61 -3.16 -11.02
CA MET A 37 -12.45 -4.36 -10.18
C MET A 37 -11.24 -5.16 -10.65
N ASN A 38 -10.39 -5.56 -9.71
CA ASN A 38 -9.45 -6.64 -9.97
C ASN A 38 -10.22 -7.97 -10.00
N TYR A 39 -10.40 -8.55 -11.18
CA TYR A 39 -11.18 -9.78 -11.36
C TYR A 39 -10.57 -11.01 -10.66
N GLN A 40 -9.24 -11.07 -10.51
CA GLN A 40 -8.57 -12.19 -9.85
C GLN A 40 -8.78 -12.13 -8.34
N ALA A 41 -8.58 -10.96 -7.74
CA ALA A 41 -8.72 -10.78 -6.29
C ALA A 41 -10.17 -10.51 -5.85
N ARG A 42 -11.09 -10.19 -6.77
CA ARG A 42 -12.47 -9.71 -6.50
C ARG A 42 -12.49 -8.49 -5.57
N ILE A 43 -11.54 -7.58 -5.79
CA ILE A 43 -11.39 -6.36 -5.00
C ILE A 43 -11.68 -5.15 -5.89
N ASP A 44 -12.67 -4.36 -5.49
CA ASP A 44 -12.94 -3.06 -6.10
C ASP A 44 -11.88 -2.05 -5.72
N GLY A 45 -11.36 -1.38 -6.74
CA GLY A 45 -10.49 -0.23 -6.63
C GLY A 45 -11.27 1.03 -6.25
N ILE A 46 -10.51 2.08 -5.93
CA ILE A 46 -11.04 3.38 -5.52
C ILE A 46 -10.67 4.39 -6.62
N ASP A 47 -11.63 5.18 -7.10
CA ASP A 47 -11.36 6.29 -8.02
C ASP A 47 -10.66 7.44 -7.29
N MET A 48 -9.34 7.33 -7.11
CA MET A 48 -8.57 8.34 -6.41
C MET A 48 -8.56 9.67 -7.15
N ALA A 49 -8.64 9.68 -8.48
CA ALA A 49 -8.65 10.92 -9.25
C ALA A 49 -9.91 11.76 -8.92
N ALA A 50 -11.09 11.13 -8.95
CA ALA A 50 -12.33 11.81 -8.59
C ALA A 50 -12.36 12.23 -7.12
N ILE A 51 -11.87 11.36 -6.22
CA ILE A 51 -11.86 11.65 -4.79
C ILE A 51 -10.91 12.80 -4.47
N LEU A 52 -9.66 12.77 -4.93
CA LEU A 52 -8.67 13.82 -4.68
C LEU A 52 -9.14 15.18 -5.20
N ARG A 53 -9.84 15.21 -6.34
CA ARG A 53 -10.46 16.44 -6.87
C ARG A 53 -11.54 17.00 -5.95
N SER A 54 -12.22 16.15 -5.19
CA SER A 54 -13.32 16.54 -4.28
C SER A 54 -12.88 16.92 -2.87
N LEU A 55 -11.60 16.71 -2.52
CA LEU A 55 -11.11 16.96 -1.16
C LEU A 55 -11.01 18.44 -0.85
N SER A 56 -11.33 18.81 0.39
CA SER A 56 -11.02 20.14 0.91
C SER A 56 -9.51 20.39 0.95
N SER A 57 -9.09 21.65 0.96
CA SER A 57 -7.67 22.02 1.08
C SER A 57 -6.98 21.41 2.31
N ASN A 58 -7.71 21.29 3.42
CA ASN A 58 -7.20 20.68 4.65
C ASN A 58 -7.01 19.17 4.51
N ALA A 59 -7.97 18.48 3.88
CA ALA A 59 -7.88 17.05 3.64
C ALA A 59 -6.82 16.69 2.59
N THR A 60 -6.74 17.45 1.50
CA THR A 60 -5.69 17.32 0.48
C THR A 60 -4.31 17.50 1.08
N TRP A 61 -4.10 18.57 1.86
CA TRP A 61 -2.82 18.79 2.56
C TRP A 61 -2.48 17.60 3.47
N LEU A 62 -3.42 17.18 4.33
CA LEU A 62 -3.17 16.09 5.26
C LEU A 62 -2.88 14.76 4.54
N PHE A 63 -3.63 14.44 3.48
CA PHE A 63 -3.43 13.22 2.71
C PHE A 63 -2.01 13.17 2.12
N TRP A 64 -1.57 14.24 1.45
CA TRP A 64 -0.23 14.27 0.86
C TRP A 64 0.88 14.30 1.92
N THR A 65 0.67 14.97 3.06
CA THR A 65 1.59 14.88 4.20
C THR A 65 1.73 13.44 4.69
N LEU A 66 0.62 12.71 4.83
CA LEU A 66 0.66 11.31 5.24
C LEU A 66 1.31 10.41 4.18
N VAL A 67 1.06 10.65 2.89
CA VAL A 67 1.71 9.93 1.80
C VAL A 67 3.23 10.09 1.85
N GLN A 68 3.72 11.32 2.07
CA GLN A 68 5.16 11.60 2.20
C GLN A 68 5.80 10.94 3.43
N LEU A 69 5.06 10.86 4.54
CA LEU A 69 5.52 10.23 5.77
C LEU A 69 5.29 8.70 5.79
N SER A 70 4.55 8.17 4.82
CA SER A 70 4.15 6.78 4.83
C SER A 70 5.30 5.84 4.48
N CYS A 71 5.38 4.72 5.19
CA CYS A 71 6.25 3.62 4.81
C CYS A 71 5.59 2.82 3.68
N ARG A 72 6.30 2.68 2.56
CA ARG A 72 5.80 2.01 1.34
C ARG A 72 5.44 0.54 1.55
N PHE A 73 6.01 -0.09 2.57
CA PHE A 73 5.79 -1.50 2.86
C PHE A 73 4.50 -1.78 3.64
N ASN A 74 3.94 -0.79 4.34
CA ASN A 74 2.80 -1.01 5.23
C ASN A 74 1.74 0.12 5.24
N ASN A 75 1.96 1.18 4.45
CA ASN A 75 1.12 2.37 4.36
C ASN A 75 0.89 3.10 5.70
N GLN A 76 1.75 2.87 6.69
CA GLN A 76 1.66 3.53 7.99
C GLN A 76 2.48 4.83 7.97
N ALA A 77 1.92 5.87 8.59
CA ALA A 77 2.54 7.18 8.72
C ALA A 77 2.42 7.68 10.16
N GLU A 78 3.51 8.24 10.67
CA GLU A 78 3.56 8.90 11.97
C GLU A 78 3.61 10.43 11.76
N LEU A 79 2.60 11.13 12.29
CA LEU A 79 2.52 12.59 12.23
C LEU A 79 2.45 13.15 13.65
N THR A 80 3.62 13.52 14.17
CA THR A 80 3.80 13.99 15.55
C THR A 80 3.28 15.40 15.75
N SER A 81 2.38 15.60 16.72
CA SER A 81 1.78 16.92 16.99
C SER A 81 2.78 17.96 17.50
N LYS A 82 3.95 17.53 17.98
CA LYS A 82 5.01 18.44 18.45
C LYS A 82 5.66 19.22 17.32
N THR A 83 5.73 18.65 16.11
CA THR A 83 6.33 19.30 14.94
C THR A 83 5.35 20.23 14.23
N LEU A 84 4.07 20.19 14.60
CA LEU A 84 3.00 20.94 13.96
C LEU A 84 2.70 22.26 14.68
N THR A 85 2.51 23.30 13.88
CA THR A 85 1.95 24.57 14.31
C THR A 85 0.49 24.42 14.77
N LYS A 86 -0.02 25.42 15.50
CA LYS A 86 -1.44 25.45 15.92
C LYS A 86 -2.40 25.36 14.72
N TYR A 87 -2.04 26.01 13.61
CA TYR A 87 -2.82 26.01 12.39
C TYR A 87 -2.84 24.63 11.71
N GLU A 88 -1.70 23.95 11.62
CA GLU A 88 -1.63 22.60 11.06
C GLU A 88 -2.39 21.58 11.91
N LYS A 89 -2.35 21.69 13.25
CA LYS A 89 -3.18 20.85 14.13
C LYS A 89 -4.68 21.01 13.82
N HIS A 90 -5.11 22.22 13.47
CA HIS A 90 -6.48 22.46 13.01
C HIS A 90 -6.75 21.77 11.67
N LYS A 91 -5.83 21.88 10.70
CA LYS A 91 -5.91 21.15 9.42
C LYS A 91 -6.01 19.64 9.63
N VAL A 92 -5.16 19.06 10.49
CA VAL A 92 -5.20 17.63 10.83
C VAL A 92 -6.58 17.25 11.35
N THR A 93 -7.12 18.03 12.29
CA THR A 93 -8.42 17.72 12.92
C THR A 93 -9.58 17.76 11.92
N LYS A 94 -9.61 18.77 11.03
CA LYS A 94 -10.66 18.91 10.02
C LYS A 94 -10.48 17.92 8.87
N GLY A 95 -9.28 17.85 8.31
CA GLY A 95 -8.92 16.96 7.21
C GLY A 95 -9.09 15.49 7.58
N TYR A 96 -8.72 15.08 8.79
CA TYR A 96 -8.86 13.68 9.21
C TYR A 96 -10.32 13.21 9.20
N LYS A 97 -11.27 14.04 9.65
CA LYS A 97 -12.70 13.68 9.63
C LYS A 97 -13.19 13.41 8.21
N GLU A 98 -12.75 14.21 7.25
CA GLU A 98 -13.12 14.07 5.84
C GLU A 98 -12.44 12.85 5.20
N LEU A 99 -11.13 12.64 5.44
CA LEU A 99 -10.41 11.48 4.93
C LEU A 99 -10.97 10.17 5.50
N LEU A 100 -11.38 10.17 6.77
CA LEU A 100 -12.04 9.02 7.40
C LEU A 100 -13.42 8.76 6.77
N ALA A 101 -14.21 9.81 6.52
CA ALA A 101 -15.53 9.69 5.90
C ALA A 101 -15.48 9.14 4.46
N LYS A 102 -14.37 9.40 3.74
CA LYS A 102 -14.11 8.88 2.40
C LYS A 102 -13.33 7.54 2.41
N ASP A 103 -13.18 6.91 3.57
CA ASP A 103 -12.43 5.66 3.79
C ASP A 103 -11.00 5.69 3.22
N LEU A 104 -10.33 6.84 3.25
CA LEU A 104 -8.95 7.00 2.74
C LEU A 104 -7.90 6.76 3.82
N VAL A 105 -8.17 7.19 5.05
CA VAL A 105 -7.21 7.13 6.16
C VAL A 105 -7.91 6.72 7.45
N LYS A 106 -7.29 5.81 8.19
CA LYS A 106 -7.71 5.42 9.54
C LYS A 106 -6.60 5.71 10.55
N ARG A 107 -6.97 6.07 11.77
CA ARG A 107 -6.05 6.22 12.89
C ARG A 107 -6.12 4.96 13.77
N TYR A 108 -4.99 4.29 13.98
CA TYR A 108 -4.90 3.09 14.83
C TYR A 108 -4.27 3.37 16.21
N LYS A 109 -3.54 4.48 16.35
CA LYS A 109 -2.99 4.99 17.61
C LYS A 109 -2.89 6.51 17.52
N ARG A 110 -2.76 7.21 18.65
CA ARG A 110 -2.51 8.66 18.65
C ARG A 110 -1.31 8.98 17.74
N GLU A 111 -1.47 9.94 16.83
CA GLU A 111 -0.43 10.39 15.88
C GLU A 111 -0.01 9.35 14.83
N HIS A 112 -0.61 8.16 14.83
CA HIS A 112 -0.28 7.08 13.90
C HIS A 112 -1.47 6.74 13.01
N TYR A 113 -1.22 6.76 11.70
CA TYR A 113 -2.23 6.64 10.66
C TYR A 113 -1.85 5.54 9.71
N ILE A 114 -2.86 4.92 9.11
CA ILE A 114 -2.70 4.00 7.99
C ILE A 114 -3.49 4.56 6.82
N ILE A 115 -2.94 4.47 5.62
CA ILE A 115 -3.60 4.85 4.36
C ILE A 115 -4.25 3.59 3.78
N ASN A 116 -5.47 3.72 3.27
CA ASN A 116 -6.19 2.61 2.64
C ASN A 116 -5.32 2.00 1.53
N PRO A 117 -5.01 0.69 1.55
CA PRO A 117 -4.18 0.06 0.52
C PRO A 117 -4.84 0.07 -0.87
N LYS A 118 -6.16 0.31 -0.94
CA LYS A 118 -6.86 0.56 -2.22
C LYS A 118 -6.66 1.98 -2.76
N ALA A 119 -6.37 2.94 -1.88
CA ALA A 119 -6.11 4.33 -2.25
C ALA A 119 -4.65 4.54 -2.66
N LEU A 120 -3.73 3.92 -1.92
CA LEU A 120 -2.30 3.93 -2.18
C LEU A 120 -1.80 2.49 -2.13
N LEU A 121 -1.36 1.93 -3.26
CA LEU A 121 -0.94 0.53 -3.28
C LEU A 121 0.44 0.43 -2.59
N PRO A 122 0.60 -0.46 -1.60
CA PRO A 122 1.89 -0.74 -0.97
C PRO A 122 2.83 -1.44 -1.97
N GLU A 123 4.10 -1.58 -1.61
CA GLU A 123 5.05 -2.37 -2.40
C GLU A 123 4.53 -3.82 -2.57
N PHE A 124 4.83 -4.40 -3.73
CA PHE A 124 4.28 -5.68 -4.17
C PHE A 124 4.46 -6.76 -3.10
N ASP A 125 3.45 -7.63 -2.95
CA ASP A 125 3.31 -8.73 -1.98
C ASP A 125 2.70 -8.39 -0.61
N ASN A 126 2.64 -7.13 -0.18
CA ASN A 126 2.12 -6.79 1.16
C ASN A 126 0.63 -6.40 1.21
N PHE A 127 -0.05 -6.34 0.05
CA PHE A 127 -1.40 -5.81 -0.04
C PHE A 127 -2.40 -6.54 0.88
N GLU A 128 -2.40 -7.88 0.88
CA GLU A 128 -3.38 -8.66 1.64
C GLU A 128 -3.25 -8.45 3.14
N ASP A 129 -2.02 -8.40 3.66
CA ASP A 129 -1.78 -8.24 5.09
C ASP A 129 -2.15 -6.83 5.56
N ILE A 130 -1.83 -5.82 4.76
CA ILE A 130 -2.26 -4.44 5.04
C ILE A 130 -3.77 -4.33 4.93
N TRP A 131 -4.40 -5.02 3.98
CA TRP A 131 -5.85 -5.05 3.84
C TRP A 131 -6.54 -5.70 5.04
N LYS A 132 -5.98 -6.80 5.58
CA LYS A 132 -6.44 -7.42 6.83
C LYS A 132 -6.33 -6.44 8.00
N ILE A 133 -5.18 -5.78 8.17
CA ILE A 133 -4.97 -4.77 9.22
C ILE A 133 -5.98 -3.63 9.07
N TRP A 134 -6.16 -3.11 7.85
CA TRP A 134 -7.11 -2.04 7.54
C TRP A 134 -8.54 -2.38 7.93
N ASN A 135 -8.99 -3.60 7.62
CA ASN A 135 -10.34 -4.06 7.93
C ASN A 135 -10.53 -4.31 9.43
N ALA A 136 -9.49 -4.75 10.14
CA ALA A 136 -9.54 -4.92 11.59
C ALA A 136 -9.71 -3.59 12.36
N LEU A 137 -9.34 -2.46 11.74
CA LEU A 137 -9.45 -1.11 12.31
C LEU A 137 -10.87 -0.51 12.22
N THR A 138 -11.92 -1.34 12.23
CA THR A 138 -13.31 -0.87 12.24
C THR A 138 -13.56 0.20 13.32
N PRO A 139 -14.47 1.16 13.10
CA PRO A 139 -14.73 2.25 14.04
C PRO A 139 -15.07 1.80 15.48
N ALA A 140 -15.57 0.57 15.65
CA ALA A 140 -15.92 -0.03 16.94
C ALA A 140 -14.71 -0.51 17.78
N THR A 141 -13.52 -0.69 17.19
CA THR A 141 -12.36 -1.35 17.82
C THR A 141 -11.25 -0.41 18.32
N LEU A 142 -11.55 0.86 18.63
CA LEU A 142 -10.66 1.71 19.44
C LEU A 142 -10.51 1.25 20.92
N LYS A 143 -10.76 -0.03 21.21
CA LYS A 143 -10.36 -0.71 22.45
C LYS A 143 -9.11 -1.57 22.16
N LYS A 144 -7.96 -0.90 22.02
CA LYS A 144 -6.58 -1.45 22.07
C LYS A 144 -6.22 -2.48 20.97
N PRO A 145 -5.36 -2.14 20.00
CA PRO A 145 -4.88 -3.12 19.02
C PRO A 145 -3.96 -4.17 19.68
N PRO A 146 -3.93 -5.42 19.19
CA PRO A 146 -3.04 -6.46 19.70
C PRO A 146 -1.57 -6.12 19.39
N ASN A 147 -0.75 -6.06 20.43
CA ASN A 147 0.67 -5.68 20.39
C ASN A 147 1.56 -6.56 19.48
N HIS A 148 1.10 -7.74 19.05
CA HIS A 148 1.92 -8.69 18.30
C HIS A 148 1.99 -8.41 16.79
N LEU A 149 1.08 -7.59 16.23
CA LEU A 149 1.04 -7.29 14.78
C LEU A 149 1.86 -6.06 14.37
N PHE A 150 2.50 -5.37 15.32
CA PHE A 150 3.19 -4.09 15.09
C PHE A 150 4.68 -4.11 15.47
N ARG A 151 5.33 -5.29 15.52
CA ARG A 151 6.78 -5.33 15.67
C ARG A 151 7.44 -4.98 14.33
N SER A 152 8.01 -3.79 14.26
CA SER A 152 9.07 -3.50 13.29
C SER A 152 10.25 -4.43 13.56
N PRO A 153 10.92 -5.00 12.54
CA PRO A 153 12.14 -5.75 12.74
C PRO A 153 13.27 -4.76 13.04
N SER A 154 13.50 -4.49 14.32
CA SER A 154 14.68 -3.78 14.80
C SER A 154 15.57 -4.76 15.57
N ASN A 155 16.81 -4.89 15.10
CA ASN A 155 17.98 -5.49 15.75
C ASN A 155 18.30 -6.96 15.42
N LEU A 156 18.75 -7.19 14.19
CA LEU A 156 20.01 -7.89 13.93
C LEU A 156 20.90 -6.81 13.30
N VAL A 157 22.02 -6.37 13.85
CA VAL A 157 23.21 -7.15 14.20
C VAL A 157 23.97 -6.38 15.28
N GLY A 158 24.10 -6.96 16.47
CA GLY A 158 25.33 -6.90 17.22
C GLY A 158 25.93 -8.29 17.12
N LEU A 159 27.08 -8.42 16.47
CA LEU A 159 27.94 -9.60 16.57
C LEU A 159 29.36 -9.18 16.15
N ALA A 160 30.26 -9.34 17.14
CA ALA A 160 31.72 -9.23 17.13
C ALA A 160 32.30 -7.81 17.00
#